data_AF-A0A7V8ZMK4-F1
#
_entry.id   AF-A0A7V8ZMK4-F1
#
_cell.length_a   1.000
_cell.length_b   1.000
_cell.length_c   1.000
_cell.angle_alpha   90.00
_cell.angle_beta   90.00
_cell.angle_gamma   90.00
#
_symmetry.space_group_name_H-M   'P 1'
#
loop_
_entity.id
_entity.type
_entity.pdbx_description
1 polymer ?
#
loop_
_entity_poly.entity_id
_entity_poly.type
_entity_poly.pdbx_seq_one_letter_code
_entity_poly.pdbx_strand_id
1 'polypeptide(L)'
;MQKTIADYCQGRDNNFNLLRFIAASMVIFAHSFTVNGGQDAFVPVLVGTPRWDSGDLGVNIFFVISGFLVTQSFLQRANVWVFLEARFLRILPALFIALVLTVLIVGPLTTTLPLSSYFSEWQTWWYFLLNLSLLETVYILPGVFQNNPVPDSVNGALWTLPKETRLYCAVALIGALGILKNRRIFNIFFILAIIFTFEWPDAFTLLKEEMINMPRLASYFALGSFLYINRDHIPLNAFGVVVFGALITLLYLFGYYSLALGVFGFSLAYTVLWVAYEPRLRIDAFNRIGDYSYGLYIYHYPVQQTIVYFNRDLAALELLALSFVPTLLLAVASWHIVEKRALRLKGKTGFEKIAQRLFASRWERVPIGIEQVNLSGSLLNVNRKLCQLLGYSRDELLQMSFRDITHADDLVQEEKLLAQLVTGKMRSYAIQKRYLHKDGRLIPVRVTSSQVQKSKAGVQYRISIVEEIAHDEADRVFATAHPLLESAVEPTQSRIWRFIHRVMPGHWAGLNEAIERALQESASRRTRNRKATVRAAEEYSTRVP
;
A
#
# COMPACT_ATOMS: atom_id res chain seq x y z
N MET A 1 25.21 8.22 25.22
CA MET A 1 24.46 7.29 24.35
C MET A 1 24.70 7.67 22.90
N GLN A 2 25.07 6.72 22.04
CA GLN A 2 25.08 6.98 20.59
C GLN A 2 23.64 7.16 20.12
N LYS A 3 23.37 8.24 19.39
CA LYS A 3 22.05 8.48 18.78
C LYS A 3 21.82 7.48 17.66
N THR A 4 20.64 6.87 17.68
CA THR A 4 20.15 5.93 16.68
C THR A 4 19.34 6.64 15.60
N ILE A 5 19.04 5.97 14.50
CA ILE A 5 18.14 6.50 13.46
C ILE A 5 16.79 6.91 14.07
N ALA A 6 16.27 6.16 15.05
CA ALA A 6 15.01 6.46 15.71
C ALA A 6 14.97 7.85 16.36
N ASP A 7 16.09 8.29 16.94
CA ASP A 7 16.21 9.58 17.62
C ASP A 7 16.10 10.75 16.64
N TYR A 8 16.51 10.56 15.39
CA TYR A 8 16.43 11.59 14.34
C TYR A 8 15.08 11.59 13.60
N CYS A 9 14.38 10.45 13.57
CA CYS A 9 13.12 10.30 12.82
C CYS A 9 11.89 10.99 13.44
N GLN A 10 12.02 11.58 14.63
CA GLN A 10 10.89 12.18 15.35
C GLN A 10 10.53 13.59 14.82
N GLY A 11 11.45 14.25 14.11
CA GLY A 11 11.26 15.59 13.55
C GLY A 11 10.99 15.62 12.04
N ARG A 12 10.66 16.82 11.53
CA ARG A 12 10.56 17.08 10.07
C ARG A 12 11.86 17.62 9.47
N ASP A 13 12.86 17.89 10.31
CA ASP A 13 14.12 18.47 9.88
C ASP A 13 15.05 17.38 9.35
N ASN A 14 15.25 17.36 8.04
CA ASN A 14 16.15 16.43 7.34
C ASN A 14 16.49 16.97 5.95
N ASN A 15 17.46 16.38 5.28
CA ASN A 15 17.88 16.75 3.92
C ASN A 15 17.26 15.86 2.83
N PHE A 16 16.14 15.15 3.07
CA PHE A 16 15.62 14.22 2.05
C PHE A 16 15.23 14.93 0.74
N ASN A 17 14.66 16.14 0.81
CA ASN A 17 14.33 16.91 -0.40
C ASN A 17 15.59 17.29 -1.18
N LEU A 18 16.64 17.71 -0.48
CA LEU A 18 17.94 18.05 -1.09
C LEU A 18 18.58 16.83 -1.74
N LEU A 19 18.63 15.69 -1.03
CA LEU A 19 19.19 14.45 -1.56
C LEU A 19 18.44 13.95 -2.79
N ARG A 20 17.10 14.05 -2.79
CA ARG A 20 16.29 13.73 -3.97
C ARG A 20 16.56 14.68 -5.14
N PHE A 21 16.77 15.97 -4.87
CA PHE A 21 17.14 16.94 -5.90
C PHE A 21 18.52 16.67 -6.51
N ILE A 22 19.51 16.35 -5.68
CA ILE A 22 20.85 15.93 -6.13
C ILE A 22 20.74 14.67 -6.97
N ALA A 23 20.00 13.65 -6.49
CA ALA A 23 19.77 12.42 -7.23
C ALA A 23 19.10 12.65 -8.60
N ALA A 24 18.08 13.51 -8.69
CA ALA A 24 17.49 13.88 -9.98
C ALA A 24 18.51 14.59 -10.88
N SER A 25 19.33 15.49 -10.33
CA SER A 25 20.35 16.21 -11.09
C SER A 25 21.43 15.26 -11.65
N MET A 26 21.81 14.23 -10.90
CA MET A 26 22.71 13.18 -11.37
C MET A 26 22.12 12.40 -12.55
N VAL A 27 20.81 12.13 -12.53
CA VAL A 27 20.12 11.48 -13.66
C VAL A 27 20.09 12.38 -14.90
N ILE A 28 19.83 13.68 -14.75
CA ILE A 28 19.86 14.63 -15.88
C ILE A 28 21.27 14.71 -16.49
N PHE A 29 22.29 14.76 -15.63
CA PHE A 29 23.68 14.74 -16.05
C PHE A 29 23.99 13.46 -16.83
N ALA A 30 23.61 12.28 -16.33
CA ALA A 30 23.80 11.02 -17.06
C ALA A 30 23.12 11.03 -18.43
N HIS A 31 21.86 11.44 -18.48
CA HIS A 31 21.10 11.45 -19.73
C HIS A 31 21.59 12.49 -20.74
N SER A 32 22.29 13.55 -20.32
CA SER A 32 22.85 14.50 -21.28
C SER A 32 23.98 13.88 -22.12
N PHE A 33 24.62 12.80 -21.65
CA PHE A 33 25.58 12.03 -22.43
C PHE A 33 24.85 11.00 -23.33
N THR A 34 23.91 10.25 -22.76
CA THR A 34 23.23 9.17 -23.50
C THR A 34 22.31 9.69 -24.60
N VAL A 35 21.50 10.73 -24.35
CA VAL A 35 20.63 11.36 -25.36
C VAL A 35 21.44 11.97 -26.51
N ASN A 36 22.68 12.35 -26.23
CA ASN A 36 23.60 12.92 -27.21
C ASN A 36 24.43 11.87 -27.98
N GLY A 37 24.11 10.57 -27.83
CA GLY A 37 24.82 9.48 -28.51
C GLY A 37 26.23 9.18 -27.98
N GLY A 38 26.65 9.85 -26.88
CA GLY A 38 27.89 9.55 -26.18
C GLY A 38 27.75 8.33 -25.26
N GLN A 39 28.89 7.69 -24.93
CA GLN A 39 28.91 6.68 -23.87
C GLN A 39 28.72 7.32 -22.49
N ASP A 40 28.17 6.53 -21.57
CA ASP A 40 27.68 6.89 -20.23
C ASP A 40 28.52 7.96 -19.52
N ALA A 41 27.83 8.85 -18.79
CA ALA A 41 28.46 9.88 -17.98
C ALA A 41 29.22 9.24 -16.80
N PHE A 42 30.48 8.88 -17.05
CA PHE A 42 31.27 8.12 -16.10
C PHE A 42 31.67 9.01 -14.91
N VAL A 43 30.93 8.88 -13.82
CA VAL A 43 31.48 9.12 -12.49
C VAL A 43 32.08 7.78 -12.06
N PRO A 44 33.39 7.68 -11.81
CA PRO A 44 33.94 6.48 -11.20
C PRO A 44 33.23 6.28 -9.86
N VAL A 45 32.31 5.33 -9.79
CA VAL A 45 31.91 4.80 -8.48
C VAL A 45 33.19 4.21 -7.92
N LEU A 46 33.61 4.66 -6.74
CA LEU A 46 34.82 4.22 -6.01
C LEU A 46 34.97 2.68 -5.90
N VAL A 47 33.93 1.94 -6.26
CA VAL A 47 33.88 0.49 -6.30
C VAL A 47 33.73 0.09 -7.76
N GLY A 48 34.80 -0.47 -8.34
CA GLY A 48 34.97 -0.84 -9.75
C GLY A 48 33.79 -1.59 -10.38
N THR A 49 32.72 -0.86 -10.65
CA THR A 49 31.53 -1.25 -11.39
C THR A 49 31.63 -0.55 -12.72
N PRO A 50 32.33 -1.13 -13.71
CA PRO A 50 32.46 -0.55 -15.04
C PRO A 50 31.13 -0.44 -15.83
N ARG A 51 29.98 -0.55 -15.14
CA ARG A 51 28.63 -0.59 -15.69
C ARG A 51 27.65 0.41 -15.06
N TRP A 52 28.02 1.10 -13.97
CA TRP A 52 27.09 2.03 -13.30
C TRP A 52 27.56 3.46 -13.46
N ASP A 53 26.66 4.30 -13.95
CA ASP A 53 26.90 5.72 -14.11
C ASP A 53 26.33 6.54 -12.95
N SER A 54 26.43 7.86 -13.06
CA SER A 54 25.85 8.78 -12.08
C SER A 54 24.31 8.71 -12.02
N GLY A 55 23.64 8.37 -13.12
CA GLY A 55 22.19 8.22 -13.18
C GLY A 55 21.72 7.01 -12.39
N ASP A 56 22.41 5.87 -12.55
CA ASP A 56 22.18 4.66 -11.75
C ASP A 56 22.34 4.94 -10.26
N LEU A 57 23.39 5.67 -9.87
CA LEU A 57 23.59 6.05 -8.47
C LEU A 57 22.45 6.95 -7.97
N GLY A 58 22.02 7.93 -8.77
CA GLY A 58 20.86 8.78 -8.46
C GLY A 58 19.58 7.95 -8.26
N VAL A 59 19.30 7.01 -9.16
CA VAL A 59 18.14 6.11 -9.05
C VAL A 59 18.25 5.23 -7.79
N ASN A 60 19.42 4.67 -7.47
CA ASN A 60 19.61 3.88 -6.26
C ASN A 60 19.33 4.72 -4.99
N ILE A 61 19.77 5.99 -4.95
CA ILE A 61 19.47 6.92 -3.85
C ILE A 61 17.95 7.15 -3.74
N PHE A 62 17.24 7.36 -4.85
CA PHE A 62 15.78 7.49 -4.84
C PHE A 62 15.09 6.27 -4.23
N PHE A 63 15.54 5.06 -4.59
CA PHE A 63 14.92 3.82 -4.09
C PHE A 63 15.24 3.56 -2.62
N VAL A 64 16.45 3.87 -2.14
CA VAL A 64 16.76 3.87 -0.69
C VAL A 64 15.84 4.81 0.07
N ILE A 65 15.77 6.09 -0.33
CA ILE A 65 14.95 7.10 0.33
C ILE A 65 13.48 6.67 0.32
N SER A 66 13.01 6.17 -0.81
CA SER A 66 11.62 5.72 -0.97
C SER A 66 11.33 4.51 -0.10
N GLY A 67 12.21 3.50 -0.05
CA GLY A 67 12.07 2.35 0.84
C GLY A 67 11.92 2.75 2.30
N PHE A 68 12.73 3.69 2.76
CA PHE A 68 12.68 4.22 4.11
C PHE A 68 11.36 4.97 4.39
N LEU A 69 11.04 6.00 3.58
CA LEU A 69 9.89 6.89 3.80
C LEU A 69 8.55 6.22 3.52
N VAL A 70 8.49 5.27 2.58
CA VAL A 70 7.26 4.53 2.24
C VAL A 70 6.95 3.53 3.35
N THR A 71 7.96 2.81 3.86
CA THR A 71 7.78 1.93 5.02
C THR A 71 7.37 2.73 6.26
N GLN A 72 7.98 3.89 6.50
CA GLN A 72 7.55 4.85 7.52
C GLN A 72 6.09 5.26 7.35
N SER A 73 5.73 5.71 6.14
CA SER A 73 4.38 6.15 5.82
C SER A 73 3.34 5.03 5.98
N PHE A 74 3.69 3.76 5.72
CA PHE A 74 2.79 2.64 5.97
C PHE A 74 2.59 2.40 7.47
N LEU A 75 3.68 2.28 8.23
CA LEU A 75 3.61 1.95 9.66
C LEU A 75 3.02 3.06 10.53
N GLN A 76 3.13 4.31 10.10
CA GLN A 76 2.50 5.45 10.78
C GLN A 76 1.01 5.59 10.45
N ARG A 77 0.50 4.89 9.43
CA ARG A 77 -0.90 4.99 9.00
C ARG A 77 -1.69 3.77 9.45
N ALA A 78 -2.91 4.02 9.91
CA ALA A 78 -3.83 2.95 10.28
C ALA A 78 -4.46 2.25 9.07
N ASN A 79 -4.44 2.87 7.87
CA ASN A 79 -5.25 2.48 6.73
C ASN A 79 -4.43 2.32 5.42
N VAL A 80 -4.52 1.14 4.79
CA VAL A 80 -3.81 0.78 3.54
C VAL A 80 -4.28 1.61 2.35
N TRP A 81 -5.58 1.91 2.26
CA TRP A 81 -6.13 2.76 1.20
C TRP A 81 -5.63 4.19 1.31
N VAL A 82 -5.57 4.74 2.52
CA VAL A 82 -5.02 6.08 2.77
C VAL A 82 -3.52 6.11 2.43
N PHE A 83 -2.80 5.02 2.68
CA PHE A 83 -1.43 4.85 2.23
C PHE A 83 -1.33 4.90 0.69
N LEU A 84 -2.09 4.05 -0.02
CA LEU A 84 -2.09 3.98 -1.49
C LEU A 84 -2.51 5.30 -2.13
N GLU A 85 -3.56 5.94 -1.63
CA GLU A 85 -4.03 7.26 -2.09
C GLU A 85 -2.90 8.29 -2.04
N ALA A 86 -2.15 8.33 -0.94
CA ALA A 86 -1.06 9.29 -0.80
C ALA A 86 0.18 8.96 -1.63
N ARG A 87 0.28 7.76 -2.20
CA ARG A 87 1.31 7.42 -3.20
C ARG A 87 0.82 7.74 -4.60
N PHE A 88 -0.45 7.45 -4.87
CA PHE A 88 -1.12 7.83 -6.11
C PHE A 88 -1.08 9.36 -6.34
N LEU A 89 -1.49 10.14 -5.34
CA LEU A 89 -1.43 11.61 -5.38
C LEU A 89 0.00 12.18 -5.46
N ARG A 90 1.02 11.36 -5.14
CA ARG A 90 2.43 11.77 -5.21
C ARG A 90 3.00 11.63 -6.63
N ILE A 91 2.52 10.66 -7.41
CA ILE A 91 3.05 10.29 -8.73
C ILE A 91 2.13 10.81 -9.84
N LEU A 92 0.86 10.39 -9.85
CA LEU A 92 0.00 10.49 -11.03
C LEU A 92 -0.25 11.92 -11.53
N PRO A 93 -0.53 12.92 -10.66
CA PRO A 93 -0.89 14.26 -11.15
C PRO A 93 0.20 14.92 -12.01
N ALA A 94 1.46 14.86 -11.58
CA ALA A 94 2.56 15.42 -12.35
C ALA A 94 2.91 14.56 -13.57
N LEU A 95 2.82 13.22 -13.46
CA LEU A 95 2.98 12.34 -14.61
C LEU A 95 1.96 12.64 -15.71
N PHE A 96 0.68 12.84 -15.36
CA PHE A 96 -0.37 13.21 -16.30
C PHE A 96 0.01 14.47 -17.09
N ILE A 97 0.47 15.51 -16.39
CA ILE A 97 0.89 16.77 -17.04
C ILE A 97 2.13 16.54 -17.92
N ALA A 98 3.13 15.78 -17.46
CA ALA A 98 4.28 15.44 -18.28
C ALA A 98 3.90 14.69 -19.56
N LEU A 99 2.97 13.73 -19.49
CA LEU A 99 2.47 13.02 -20.66
C LEU A 99 1.66 13.92 -21.59
N VAL A 100 0.82 14.82 -21.04
CA VAL A 100 0.10 15.82 -21.84
C VAL A 100 1.08 16.73 -22.59
N LEU A 101 2.09 17.28 -21.92
CA LEU A 101 3.11 18.11 -22.56
C LEU A 101 3.89 17.32 -23.62
N THR A 102 4.22 16.06 -23.33
CA THR A 102 4.96 15.21 -24.27
C THR A 102 4.13 14.88 -25.51
N VAL A 103 2.87 14.49 -25.35
CA VAL A 103 2.01 14.04 -26.46
C VAL A 103 1.37 15.20 -27.22
N LEU A 104 1.00 16.30 -26.56
CA LEU A 104 0.26 17.39 -27.20
C LEU A 104 1.14 18.59 -27.58
N ILE A 105 2.37 18.67 -27.08
CA ILE A 105 3.30 19.77 -27.41
C ILE A 105 4.57 19.23 -28.07
N VAL A 106 5.33 18.38 -27.36
CA VAL A 106 6.60 17.86 -27.89
C VAL A 106 6.37 17.03 -29.15
N GLY A 107 5.42 16.09 -29.12
CA GLY A 107 5.10 15.22 -30.25
C GLY A 107 4.79 15.99 -31.54
N PRO A 108 3.78 16.88 -31.56
CA PRO A 108 3.44 17.72 -32.72
C PRO A 108 4.59 18.60 -33.22
N LEU A 109 5.47 19.05 -32.31
CA LEU A 109 6.59 19.91 -32.65
C LEU A 109 7.72 19.15 -33.37
N THR A 110 7.89 17.86 -33.08
CA THR A 110 9.08 17.09 -33.48
C THR A 110 8.76 15.83 -34.29
N THR A 111 7.49 15.55 -34.55
CA THR A 111 7.06 14.42 -35.40
C THR A 111 7.33 14.68 -36.89
N THR A 112 7.72 13.64 -37.61
CA THR A 112 7.85 13.63 -39.08
C THR A 112 6.51 13.39 -39.79
N LEU A 113 5.44 13.05 -39.06
CA LEU A 113 4.12 12.78 -39.63
C LEU A 113 3.28 14.07 -39.75
N PRO A 114 2.35 14.14 -40.72
CA PRO A 114 1.29 15.14 -40.69
C PRO A 114 0.49 15.06 -39.38
N LEU A 115 0.12 16.20 -38.78
CA LEU A 115 -0.54 16.25 -37.47
C LEU A 115 -1.84 15.44 -37.42
N SER A 116 -2.62 15.44 -38.51
CA SER A 116 -3.83 14.62 -38.62
C SER A 116 -3.54 13.13 -38.48
N SER A 117 -2.44 12.66 -39.08
CA SER A 117 -2.00 11.27 -39.01
C SER A 117 -1.45 10.95 -37.62
N TYR A 118 -0.62 11.83 -37.05
CA TYR A 118 -0.07 11.67 -35.70
C TYR A 118 -1.16 11.47 -34.63
N PHE A 119 -2.22 12.29 -34.64
CA PHE A 119 -3.31 12.18 -33.67
C PHE A 119 -4.31 11.05 -33.96
N SER A 120 -4.37 10.57 -35.21
CA SER A 120 -5.21 9.43 -35.59
C SER A 120 -4.55 8.09 -35.30
N GLU A 121 -3.23 8.07 -35.16
CA GLU A 121 -2.45 6.86 -34.88
C GLU A 121 -2.73 6.35 -33.46
N TRP A 122 -3.11 5.08 -33.33
CA TRP A 122 -3.43 4.45 -32.05
C TRP A 122 -2.26 4.51 -31.06
N GLN A 123 -1.03 4.37 -31.55
CA GLN A 123 0.21 4.35 -30.79
C GLN A 123 0.41 5.65 -29.99
N THR A 124 -0.08 6.79 -30.48
CA THR A 124 -0.03 8.08 -29.78
C THR A 124 -0.82 8.04 -28.47
N TRP A 125 -2.04 7.53 -28.51
CA TRP A 125 -2.90 7.40 -27.34
C TRP A 125 -2.51 6.22 -26.47
N TRP A 126 -1.97 5.15 -27.07
CA TRP A 126 -1.42 4.02 -26.33
C TRP A 126 -0.21 4.43 -25.47
N TYR A 127 0.70 5.23 -26.02
CA TYR A 127 1.81 5.82 -25.26
C TYR A 127 1.28 6.59 -24.04
N PHE A 128 0.26 7.42 -24.23
CA PHE A 128 -0.35 8.20 -23.16
C PHE A 128 -0.97 7.30 -22.08
N LEU A 129 -1.87 6.40 -22.48
CA LEU A 129 -2.66 5.58 -21.56
C LEU A 129 -1.80 4.56 -20.79
N LEU A 130 -0.86 3.88 -21.47
CA LEU A 130 -0.07 2.84 -20.83
C LEU A 130 0.95 3.43 -19.86
N ASN A 131 1.63 4.53 -20.22
CA ASN A 131 2.52 5.21 -19.27
C ASN A 131 1.73 5.80 -18.08
N LEU A 132 0.54 6.36 -18.31
CA LEU A 132 -0.31 6.88 -17.23
C LEU A 132 -0.80 5.76 -16.30
N SER A 133 -0.99 4.55 -16.82
CA SER A 133 -1.42 3.39 -16.02
C SER A 133 -0.37 2.92 -15.01
N LEU A 134 0.90 3.31 -15.19
CA LEU A 134 2.04 2.84 -14.40
C LEU A 134 2.22 1.31 -14.43
N LEU A 135 1.61 0.62 -15.40
CA LEU A 135 1.77 -0.81 -15.57
C LEU A 135 3.04 -1.14 -16.31
N GLU A 136 3.30 -0.45 -17.42
CA GLU A 136 4.52 -0.58 -18.21
C GLU A 136 4.93 0.77 -18.80
N THR A 137 6.14 0.83 -19.35
CA THR A 137 6.68 2.02 -20.00
C THR A 137 6.65 1.84 -21.51
N VAL A 138 6.04 2.79 -22.21
CA VAL A 138 6.12 2.89 -23.67
C VAL A 138 7.06 4.04 -23.99
N TYR A 139 8.06 3.80 -24.84
CA TYR A 139 9.11 4.76 -25.12
C TYR A 139 8.88 5.56 -26.41
N ILE A 140 8.12 5.03 -27.36
CA ILE A 140 8.04 5.55 -28.73
C ILE A 140 6.72 6.29 -28.96
N LEU A 141 6.78 7.45 -29.61
CA LEU A 141 5.64 8.12 -30.23
C LEU A 141 5.80 8.11 -31.77
N PRO A 142 4.71 8.02 -32.54
CA PRO A 142 4.77 7.98 -34.01
C PRO A 142 5.49 9.19 -34.63
N GLY A 143 6.57 8.93 -35.36
CA GLY A 143 7.34 9.96 -36.08
C GLY A 143 8.19 10.90 -35.21
N VAL A 144 8.11 10.79 -33.88
CA VAL A 144 8.76 11.71 -32.94
C VAL A 144 10.24 11.34 -32.76
N PHE A 145 11.13 12.32 -32.89
CA PHE A 145 12.58 12.19 -32.68
C PHE A 145 13.31 11.14 -33.55
N GLN A 146 12.73 10.68 -34.66
CA GLN A 146 13.31 9.63 -35.52
C GLN A 146 14.73 9.90 -36.03
N ASN A 147 15.15 11.17 -36.04
CA ASN A 147 16.45 11.61 -36.52
C ASN A 147 17.42 12.01 -35.40
N ASN A 148 17.03 11.85 -34.13
CA ASN A 148 17.90 12.11 -32.99
C ASN A 148 18.86 10.92 -32.78
N PRO A 149 19.97 11.09 -32.04
CA PRO A 149 20.88 9.99 -31.71
C PRO A 149 20.21 8.82 -30.98
N VAL A 150 19.15 9.10 -30.20
CA VAL A 150 18.32 8.10 -29.52
C VAL A 150 16.88 8.18 -30.06
N PRO A 151 16.58 7.58 -31.22
CA PRO A 151 15.30 7.75 -31.90
C PRO A 151 14.16 6.96 -31.24
N ASP A 152 14.47 5.87 -30.55
CA ASP A 152 13.47 4.93 -29.99
C ASP A 152 13.04 5.27 -28.55
N SER A 153 13.31 6.49 -28.08
CA SER A 153 12.99 6.91 -26.71
C SER A 153 12.61 8.37 -26.62
N VAL A 154 11.33 8.65 -26.46
CA VAL A 154 10.80 10.00 -26.25
C VAL A 154 10.99 10.45 -24.79
N ASN A 155 10.77 9.53 -23.85
CA ASN A 155 10.97 9.79 -22.42
C ASN A 155 11.52 8.54 -21.73
N GLY A 156 12.83 8.34 -21.86
CA GLY A 156 13.52 7.21 -21.25
C GLY A 156 13.38 7.19 -19.74
N ALA A 157 13.33 8.36 -19.08
CA ALA A 157 13.29 8.47 -17.63
C ALA A 157 12.06 7.83 -16.96
N LEU A 158 10.96 7.58 -17.69
CA LEU A 158 9.74 7.01 -17.11
C LEU A 158 9.88 5.54 -16.70
N TRP A 159 10.94 4.86 -17.12
CA TRP A 159 11.11 3.41 -16.96
C TRP A 159 11.01 2.94 -15.50
N THR A 160 11.41 3.77 -14.53
CA THR A 160 11.43 3.43 -13.10
C THR A 160 10.05 3.53 -12.43
N LEU A 161 9.11 4.32 -12.97
CA LEU A 161 7.84 4.64 -12.30
C LEU A 161 6.92 3.41 -12.11
N PRO A 162 6.76 2.49 -13.09
CA PRO A 162 6.03 1.24 -12.87
C PRO A 162 6.67 0.39 -11.77
N LYS A 163 8.01 0.34 -11.75
CA LYS A 163 8.77 -0.45 -10.78
C LYS A 163 8.62 0.12 -9.36
N GLU A 164 8.71 1.45 -9.21
CA GLU A 164 8.42 2.13 -7.94
C GLU A 164 6.98 1.86 -7.45
N THR A 165 6.01 1.92 -8.36
CA THR A 165 4.59 1.65 -8.03
C THR A 165 4.37 0.20 -7.58
N ARG A 166 5.01 -0.77 -8.22
CA ARG A 166 4.99 -2.18 -7.80
C ARG A 166 5.56 -2.37 -6.40
N LEU A 167 6.65 -1.66 -6.05
CA LEU A 167 7.22 -1.70 -4.69
C LEU A 167 6.31 -1.06 -3.65
N TYR A 168 5.57 -0.01 -3.99
CA TYR A 168 4.57 0.56 -3.10
C TYR A 168 3.44 -0.45 -2.82
N CYS A 169 2.98 -1.16 -3.85
CA CYS A 169 2.02 -2.26 -3.70
C CYS A 169 2.59 -3.41 -2.86
N ALA A 170 3.87 -3.75 -3.02
CA ALA A 170 4.55 -4.76 -2.22
C ALA A 170 4.58 -4.38 -0.73
N VAL A 171 4.91 -3.12 -0.40
CA VAL A 171 4.83 -2.61 0.99
C VAL A 171 3.41 -2.70 1.53
N ALA A 172 2.40 -2.33 0.73
CA ALA A 172 1.01 -2.43 1.14
C ALA A 172 0.62 -3.89 1.46
N LEU A 173 1.03 -4.85 0.62
CA LEU A 173 0.75 -6.27 0.79
C LEU A 173 1.47 -6.85 2.01
N ILE A 174 2.80 -6.72 2.07
CA ILE A 174 3.65 -7.22 3.17
C ILE A 174 3.24 -6.58 4.50
N GLY A 175 2.89 -5.29 4.48
CA GLY A 175 2.37 -4.56 5.62
C GLY A 175 0.99 -5.04 6.07
N ALA A 176 0.08 -5.35 5.14
CA ALA A 176 -1.23 -5.91 5.43
C ALA A 176 -1.14 -7.32 6.03
N LEU A 177 -0.16 -8.13 5.59
CA LEU A 177 0.18 -9.42 6.17
C LEU A 177 0.81 -9.31 7.58
N GLY A 178 1.11 -8.10 8.05
CA GLY A 178 1.68 -7.85 9.37
C GLY A 178 3.18 -8.07 9.47
N ILE A 179 3.86 -8.42 8.36
CA ILE A 179 5.31 -8.68 8.34
C ILE A 179 6.07 -7.42 8.78
N LEU A 180 5.70 -6.24 8.26
CA LEU A 180 6.33 -4.96 8.64
C LEU A 180 6.13 -4.59 10.12
N LYS A 181 5.16 -5.20 10.82
CA LYS A 181 4.87 -4.89 12.24
C LYS A 181 5.77 -5.65 13.20
N ASN A 182 6.41 -6.73 12.74
CA ASN A 182 7.30 -7.54 13.57
C ASN A 182 8.72 -7.54 12.98
N ARG A 183 9.64 -6.86 13.67
CA ARG A 183 11.05 -6.72 13.26
C ARG A 183 11.71 -8.06 12.95
N ARG A 184 11.47 -9.11 13.75
CA ARG A 184 12.10 -10.42 13.57
C ARG A 184 11.61 -11.09 12.28
N ILE A 185 10.30 -11.09 12.07
CA ILE A 185 9.68 -11.66 10.86
C ILE A 185 10.16 -10.89 9.63
N PHE A 186 10.16 -9.56 9.68
CA PHE A 186 10.67 -8.73 8.60
C PHE A 186 12.14 -9.02 8.29
N ASN A 187 13.01 -9.14 9.30
CA ASN A 187 14.43 -9.40 9.08
C ASN A 187 14.67 -10.79 8.45
N ILE A 188 13.91 -11.81 8.87
CA ILE A 188 13.96 -13.14 8.22
C ILE A 188 13.52 -13.02 6.76
N PHE A 189 12.38 -12.36 6.50
CA PHE A 189 11.88 -12.12 5.15
C PHE A 189 12.91 -11.36 4.28
N PHE A 190 13.54 -10.31 4.84
CA PHE A 190 14.57 -9.52 4.17
C PHE A 190 15.79 -10.39 3.81
N ILE A 191 16.31 -11.19 4.76
CA ILE A 191 17.44 -12.09 4.52
C ILE A 191 17.10 -13.10 3.43
N LEU A 192 15.92 -13.73 3.49
CA LEU A 192 15.46 -14.67 2.47
C LEU A 192 15.33 -14.01 1.09
N ALA A 193 14.84 -12.77 1.02
CA ALA A 193 14.75 -12.03 -0.23
C ALA A 193 16.14 -11.70 -0.82
N ILE A 194 17.10 -11.35 0.03
CA ILE A 194 18.49 -11.13 -0.39
C ILE A 194 19.11 -12.45 -0.89
N ILE A 195 19.01 -13.55 -0.13
CA ILE A 195 19.52 -14.87 -0.54
C ILE A 195 18.89 -15.29 -1.87
N PHE A 196 17.58 -15.16 -2.03
CA PHE A 196 16.88 -15.49 -3.27
C PHE A 196 17.42 -14.70 -4.47
N THR A 197 17.81 -13.44 -4.26
CA THR A 197 18.39 -12.59 -5.31
C THR A 197 19.81 -13.02 -5.68
N PHE A 198 20.59 -13.55 -4.73
CA PHE A 198 21.97 -14.00 -4.95
C PHE A 198 22.07 -15.44 -5.50
N GLU A 199 21.20 -16.34 -5.06
CA GLU A 199 21.28 -17.79 -5.36
C GLU A 199 20.59 -18.18 -6.66
N TRP A 200 19.65 -17.38 -7.17
CA TRP A 200 18.90 -17.67 -8.39
C TRP A 200 19.07 -16.60 -9.48
N PRO A 201 20.30 -16.18 -9.82
CA PRO A 201 20.52 -15.18 -10.87
C PRO A 201 19.93 -15.66 -12.21
N ASP A 202 19.97 -16.97 -12.49
CA ASP A 202 19.48 -17.55 -13.74
C ASP A 202 17.95 -17.59 -13.87
N ALA A 203 17.22 -17.55 -12.75
CA ALA A 203 15.76 -17.37 -12.79
C ALA A 203 15.37 -16.00 -13.34
N PHE A 204 16.27 -15.01 -13.20
CA PHE A 204 16.08 -13.66 -13.73
C PHE A 204 16.65 -13.51 -15.15
N THR A 205 17.61 -14.33 -15.58
CA THR A 205 18.17 -14.28 -16.96
C THR A 205 17.24 -14.92 -18.01
N LEU A 206 16.38 -15.85 -17.62
CA LEU A 206 15.32 -16.41 -18.49
C LEU A 206 14.15 -15.44 -18.76
N LEU A 207 14.14 -14.28 -18.12
CA LEU A 207 13.09 -13.27 -18.22
C LEU A 207 13.65 -11.98 -18.84
N LYS A 208 12.84 -11.28 -19.67
CA LYS A 208 13.22 -10.10 -20.47
C LYS A 208 13.99 -9.03 -19.68
N GLU A 209 14.73 -8.16 -20.39
CA GLU A 209 15.56 -7.02 -19.92
C GLU A 209 14.95 -6.18 -18.76
N GLU A 210 13.61 -6.11 -18.66
CA GLU A 210 12.89 -5.53 -17.52
C GLU A 210 13.17 -6.18 -16.15
N MET A 211 13.63 -7.44 -16.12
CA MET A 211 13.91 -8.19 -14.90
C MET A 211 15.37 -8.13 -14.43
N ILE A 212 16.28 -7.48 -15.16
CA ILE A 212 17.64 -7.20 -14.67
C ILE A 212 17.62 -6.04 -13.67
N ASN A 213 16.82 -5.01 -13.95
CA ASN A 213 16.77 -3.81 -13.11
C ASN A 213 15.88 -3.97 -11.87
N MET A 214 14.82 -4.78 -11.93
CA MET A 214 13.87 -4.92 -10.82
C MET A 214 14.53 -5.47 -9.53
N PRO A 215 15.37 -6.53 -9.55
CA PRO A 215 16.07 -7.02 -8.36
C PRO A 215 16.99 -5.97 -7.74
N ARG A 216 17.74 -5.21 -8.57
CA ARG A 216 18.58 -4.09 -8.11
C ARG A 216 17.76 -3.05 -7.38
N LEU A 217 16.73 -2.52 -8.03
CA LEU A 217 15.87 -1.47 -7.48
C LEU A 217 15.14 -1.94 -6.21
N ALA A 218 14.59 -3.16 -6.23
CA ALA A 218 13.96 -3.78 -5.08
C ALA A 218 14.92 -3.95 -3.90
N SER A 219 16.19 -4.30 -4.16
CA SER A 219 17.22 -4.43 -3.12
C SER A 219 17.52 -3.10 -2.43
N TYR A 220 17.74 -2.03 -3.19
CA TYR A 220 17.97 -0.69 -2.61
C TYR A 220 16.74 -0.17 -1.84
N PHE A 221 15.54 -0.43 -2.33
CA PHE A 221 14.30 -0.12 -1.62
C PHE A 221 14.15 -0.96 -0.34
N ALA A 222 14.46 -2.25 -0.40
CA ALA A 222 14.43 -3.14 0.76
C ALA A 222 15.45 -2.72 1.82
N LEU A 223 16.64 -2.25 1.41
CA LEU A 223 17.65 -1.68 2.32
C LEU A 223 17.12 -0.45 3.05
N GLY A 224 16.49 0.48 2.35
CA GLY A 224 15.82 1.63 2.98
C GLY A 224 14.74 1.20 3.99
N SER A 225 13.94 0.19 3.62
CA SER A 225 12.91 -0.38 4.49
C SER A 225 13.53 -1.06 5.73
N PHE A 226 14.62 -1.78 5.56
CA PHE A 226 15.38 -2.44 6.62
C PHE A 226 15.93 -1.44 7.63
N LEU A 227 16.52 -0.33 7.15
CA LEU A 227 17.02 0.74 8.02
C LEU A 227 15.87 1.37 8.84
N TYR A 228 14.68 1.54 8.25
CA TYR A 228 13.53 2.06 9.00
C TYR A 228 13.01 1.07 10.06
N ILE A 229 12.90 -0.22 9.72
CA ILE A 229 12.41 -1.26 10.65
C ILE A 229 13.37 -1.48 11.81
N ASN A 230 14.68 -1.37 11.57
CA ASN A 230 15.73 -1.57 12.58
C ASN A 230 16.26 -0.26 13.19
N ARG A 231 15.58 0.87 12.94
CA ARG A 231 16.03 2.22 13.30
C ARG A 231 16.40 2.42 14.77
N ASP A 232 15.78 1.68 15.69
CA ASP A 232 16.02 1.80 17.13
C ASP A 232 17.37 1.18 17.56
N HIS A 233 18.06 0.45 16.67
CA HIS A 233 19.28 -0.31 16.98
C HIS A 233 20.48 0.11 16.12
N ILE A 234 20.27 1.00 15.15
CA ILE A 234 21.31 1.41 14.21
C ILE A 234 21.84 2.79 14.63
N PRO A 235 23.08 2.89 15.14
CA PRO A 235 23.70 4.17 15.41
C PRO A 235 24.01 4.88 14.08
N LEU A 236 23.72 6.18 14.02
CA LEU A 236 23.92 6.98 12.81
C LEU A 236 25.01 8.04 13.03
N ASN A 237 26.17 7.87 12.39
CA ASN A 237 27.32 8.76 12.53
C ASN A 237 28.33 8.62 11.36
N ALA A 238 29.25 9.57 11.26
CA ALA A 238 30.30 9.58 10.24
C ALA A 238 31.25 8.36 10.33
N PHE A 239 31.48 7.82 11.53
CA PHE A 239 32.35 6.67 11.72
C PHE A 239 31.83 5.43 10.99
N GLY A 240 30.51 5.20 10.97
CA GLY A 240 29.91 4.12 10.19
C GLY A 240 30.21 4.22 8.69
N VAL A 241 30.17 5.44 8.12
CA VAL A 241 30.51 5.69 6.71
C VAL A 241 31.98 5.35 6.43
N VAL A 242 32.88 5.77 7.32
CA VAL A 242 34.32 5.47 7.20
C VAL A 242 34.59 3.96 7.27
N VAL A 243 33.95 3.25 8.21
CA VAL A 243 34.09 1.79 8.34
C VAL A 243 33.60 1.07 7.09
N PHE A 244 32.45 1.46 6.53
CA PHE A 244 31.98 0.89 5.27
C PHE A 244 32.96 1.17 4.12
N GLY A 245 33.47 2.40 4.01
CA GLY A 245 34.46 2.77 2.99
C GLY A 245 35.74 1.93 3.10
N ALA A 246 36.25 1.75 4.31
CA ALA A 246 37.42 0.92 4.57
C ALA A 246 37.17 -0.56 4.23
N LEU A 247 36.01 -1.11 4.60
CA LEU A 247 35.63 -2.49 4.29
C LEU A 247 35.50 -2.73 2.79
N ILE A 248 34.85 -1.81 2.06
CA ILE A 248 34.74 -1.89 0.59
C ILE A 248 36.12 -1.85 -0.05
N THR A 249 36.99 -0.94 0.40
CA THR A 249 38.37 -0.83 -0.08
C THR A 249 39.14 -2.12 0.17
N LEU A 250 39.03 -2.68 1.37
CA LEU A 250 39.67 -3.94 1.75
C LEU A 250 39.21 -5.10 0.84
N LEU A 251 37.89 -5.26 0.68
CA LEU A 251 37.32 -6.30 -0.19
C LEU A 251 37.80 -6.18 -1.63
N TYR A 252 37.93 -4.95 -2.14
CA TYR A 252 38.46 -4.69 -3.47
C TYR A 252 39.94 -5.08 -3.58
N LEU A 253 40.77 -4.68 -2.61
CA LEU A 253 42.20 -5.00 -2.57
C LEU A 253 42.48 -6.51 -2.53
N PHE A 254 41.58 -7.29 -1.90
CA PHE A 254 41.67 -8.76 -1.84
C PHE A 254 40.92 -9.49 -2.96
N GLY A 255 40.38 -8.77 -3.96
CA GLY A 255 39.72 -9.37 -5.12
C GLY A 255 38.28 -9.86 -4.90
N TYR A 256 37.65 -9.52 -3.79
CA TYR A 256 36.26 -9.89 -3.45
C TYR A 256 35.23 -8.89 -4.03
N TYR A 257 35.25 -8.67 -5.34
CA TYR A 257 34.47 -7.60 -6.00
C TYR A 257 32.95 -7.72 -5.83
N SER A 258 32.38 -8.91 -5.97
CA SER A 258 30.93 -9.14 -5.83
C SER A 258 30.45 -8.84 -4.41
N LEU A 259 31.25 -9.20 -3.40
CA LEU A 259 30.94 -8.89 -2.00
C LEU A 259 31.10 -7.39 -1.72
N ALA A 260 32.14 -6.75 -2.28
CA ALA A 260 32.32 -5.29 -2.19
C ALA A 260 31.11 -4.53 -2.74
N LEU A 261 30.51 -5.01 -3.84
CA LEU A 261 29.30 -4.44 -4.42
C LEU A 261 28.07 -4.60 -3.51
N GLY A 262 27.91 -5.76 -2.87
CA GLY A 262 26.87 -5.98 -1.86
C GLY A 262 27.02 -5.02 -0.67
N VAL A 263 28.25 -4.89 -0.14
CA VAL A 263 28.57 -3.96 0.96
C VAL A 263 28.37 -2.51 0.55
N PHE A 264 28.68 -2.15 -0.70
CA PHE A 264 28.41 -0.83 -1.26
C PHE A 264 26.92 -0.48 -1.18
N GLY A 265 26.01 -1.42 -1.46
CA GLY A 265 24.57 -1.18 -1.32
C GLY A 265 24.16 -0.75 0.10
N PHE A 266 24.65 -1.48 1.11
CA PHE A 266 24.43 -1.12 2.53
C PHE A 266 25.09 0.21 2.90
N SER A 267 26.32 0.43 2.44
CA SER A 267 27.07 1.68 2.65
C SER A 267 26.34 2.88 2.08
N LEU A 268 25.83 2.78 0.85
CA LEU A 268 25.05 3.82 0.20
C LEU A 268 23.79 4.12 1.01
N ALA A 269 23.04 3.08 1.40
CA ALA A 269 21.81 3.27 2.16
C ALA A 269 22.05 3.93 3.53
N TYR A 270 23.13 3.53 4.22
CA TYR A 270 23.55 4.13 5.48
C TYR A 270 23.99 5.60 5.30
N THR A 271 24.82 5.85 4.29
CA THR A 271 25.36 7.20 4.00
C THR A 271 24.25 8.16 3.62
N VAL A 272 23.27 7.72 2.80
CA VAL A 272 22.08 8.51 2.46
C VAL A 272 21.33 8.94 3.73
N LEU A 273 21.09 8.04 4.68
CA LEU A 273 20.43 8.40 5.93
C LEU A 273 21.30 9.29 6.82
N TRP A 274 22.60 9.05 6.87
CA TRP A 274 23.51 9.89 7.64
C TRP A 274 23.50 11.33 7.11
N VAL A 275 23.67 11.54 5.80
CA VAL A 275 23.57 12.86 5.18
C VAL A 275 22.17 13.47 5.32
N ALA A 276 21.12 12.64 5.31
CA ALA A 276 19.75 13.10 5.51
C ALA A 276 19.52 13.69 6.90
N TYR A 277 20.11 13.11 7.95
CA TYR A 277 19.81 13.46 9.34
C TYR A 277 20.93 14.17 10.11
N GLU A 278 22.16 14.21 9.59
CA GLU A 278 23.30 14.87 10.23
C GLU A 278 23.08 16.38 10.35
N PRO A 279 22.92 16.93 11.57
CA PRO A 279 22.61 18.35 11.76
C PRO A 279 23.67 19.29 11.17
N ARG A 280 24.94 18.87 11.15
CA ARG A 280 26.05 19.67 10.58
C ARG A 280 25.96 19.83 9.07
N LEU A 281 25.29 18.92 8.39
CA LEU A 281 25.10 18.93 6.94
C LEU A 281 23.74 19.53 6.54
N ARG A 282 22.95 20.00 7.52
CA ARG A 282 21.56 20.39 7.29
C ARG A 282 21.44 21.72 6.58
N ILE A 283 20.67 21.74 5.49
CA ILE A 283 20.36 22.96 4.71
C ILE A 283 18.86 23.24 4.81
N ASP A 284 18.44 23.81 5.95
CA ASP A 284 17.02 24.01 6.28
C ASP A 284 16.27 24.89 5.26
N ALA A 285 16.98 25.80 4.58
CA ALA A 285 16.42 26.64 3.53
C ALA A 285 15.83 25.82 2.37
N PHE A 286 16.46 24.69 2.01
CA PHE A 286 16.02 23.86 0.88
C PHE A 286 14.70 23.14 1.17
N ASN A 287 14.39 22.87 2.44
CA ASN A 287 13.11 22.27 2.80
C ASN A 287 11.92 23.23 2.64
N ARG A 288 12.18 24.55 2.57
CA ARG A 288 11.13 25.58 2.50
C ARG A 288 10.64 25.85 1.07
N ILE A 289 11.47 25.58 0.07
CA ILE A 289 11.16 25.90 -1.34
C ILE A 289 10.18 24.87 -1.95
N GLY A 290 10.36 23.57 -1.67
CA GLY A 290 9.48 22.52 -2.18
C GLY A 290 10.22 21.26 -2.58
N ASP A 291 9.49 20.26 -3.05
CA ASP A 291 10.07 19.03 -3.61
C ASP A 291 10.01 19.07 -5.14
N TYR A 292 11.04 19.66 -5.75
CA TYR A 292 11.14 19.78 -7.21
C TYR A 292 11.72 18.53 -7.88
N SER A 293 12.21 17.57 -7.10
CA SER A 293 12.96 16.42 -7.59
C SER A 293 12.18 15.57 -8.58
N TYR A 294 10.88 15.41 -8.36
CA TYR A 294 10.02 14.57 -9.20
C TYR A 294 9.76 15.22 -10.56
N GLY A 295 9.37 16.49 -10.58
CA GLY A 295 9.25 17.26 -11.83
C GLY A 295 10.56 17.24 -12.61
N LEU A 296 11.68 17.51 -11.93
CA LEU A 296 13.01 17.51 -12.54
C LEU A 296 13.33 16.15 -13.20
N TYR A 297 12.95 15.06 -12.54
CA TYR A 297 13.12 13.70 -13.05
C TYR A 297 12.24 13.37 -14.27
N ILE A 298 10.97 13.80 -14.33
CA ILE A 298 10.07 13.40 -15.43
C ILE A 298 10.12 14.32 -16.66
N TYR A 299 10.49 15.59 -16.49
CA TYR A 299 10.50 16.57 -17.58
C TYR A 299 11.82 16.64 -18.36
N HIS A 300 12.95 16.23 -17.76
CA HIS A 300 14.26 16.50 -18.39
C HIS A 300 14.47 15.76 -19.71
N TYR A 301 14.01 14.51 -19.81
CA TYR A 301 14.32 13.66 -20.95
C TYR A 301 13.65 14.17 -22.24
N PRO A 302 12.34 14.49 -22.26
CA PRO A 302 11.73 15.15 -23.42
C PRO A 302 12.35 16.51 -23.73
N VAL A 303 12.75 17.29 -22.71
CA VAL A 303 13.42 18.59 -22.91
C VAL A 303 14.77 18.41 -23.61
N GLN A 304 15.59 17.47 -23.15
CA GLN A 304 16.88 17.15 -23.78
C GLN A 304 16.71 16.66 -25.21
N GLN A 305 15.79 15.72 -25.45
CA GLN A 305 15.49 15.23 -26.80
C GLN A 305 14.99 16.37 -27.73
N THR A 306 14.19 17.29 -27.21
CA THR A 306 13.72 18.46 -27.98
C THR A 306 14.87 19.40 -28.33
N ILE A 307 15.79 19.66 -27.40
CA ILE A 307 16.96 20.50 -27.67
C ILE A 307 17.86 19.85 -28.73
N VAL A 308 18.14 18.55 -28.59
CA VAL A 308 18.94 17.78 -29.56
C VAL A 308 18.29 17.75 -30.94
N TYR A 309 16.95 17.68 -31.01
CA TYR A 309 16.22 17.73 -32.28
C TYR A 309 16.53 19.01 -33.07
N PHE A 310 16.61 20.16 -32.40
CA PHE A 310 16.90 21.45 -33.03
C PHE A 310 18.40 21.73 -33.18
N ASN A 311 19.25 21.14 -32.34
CA ASN A 311 20.70 21.30 -32.41
C ASN A 311 21.40 19.98 -32.06
N ARG A 312 21.85 19.25 -33.09
CA ARG A 312 22.43 17.90 -32.95
C ARG A 312 23.92 17.89 -32.63
N ASP A 313 24.61 19.01 -32.82
CA ASP A 313 26.07 19.10 -32.67
C ASP A 313 26.50 19.57 -31.28
N LEU A 314 25.57 19.58 -30.31
CA LEU A 314 25.86 19.98 -28.93
C LEU A 314 26.78 18.95 -28.26
N ALA A 315 27.71 19.42 -27.43
CA ALA A 315 28.38 18.54 -26.48
C ALA A 315 27.44 18.19 -25.31
N ALA A 316 27.68 17.06 -24.64
CA ALA A 316 26.84 16.59 -23.53
C ALA A 316 26.71 17.61 -22.37
N LEU A 317 27.77 18.37 -22.08
CA LEU A 317 27.75 19.40 -21.04
C LEU A 317 26.99 20.66 -21.47
N GLU A 318 27.00 20.97 -22.78
CA GLU A 318 26.20 22.07 -23.33
C GLU A 318 24.71 21.71 -23.29
N LEU A 319 24.38 20.46 -23.67
CA LEU A 319 23.02 19.94 -23.54
C LEU A 319 22.54 19.98 -22.09
N LEU A 320 23.39 19.60 -21.12
CA LEU A 320 23.08 19.74 -19.70
C LEU A 320 22.76 21.19 -19.33
N ALA A 321 23.65 22.13 -19.66
CA ALA A 321 23.47 23.54 -19.31
C ALA A 321 22.18 24.12 -19.93
N LEU A 322 21.90 23.81 -21.20
CA LEU A 322 20.72 24.27 -21.92
C LEU A 322 19.42 23.62 -21.44
N SER A 323 19.47 22.35 -21.01
CA SER A 323 18.28 21.61 -20.56
C SER A 323 17.95 21.79 -19.09
N PHE A 324 18.93 22.04 -18.22
CA PHE A 324 18.73 22.06 -16.77
C PHE A 324 17.81 23.19 -16.32
N VAL A 325 18.05 24.43 -16.80
CA VAL A 325 17.25 25.60 -16.38
C VAL A 325 15.79 25.48 -16.85
N PRO A 326 15.47 25.19 -18.13
CA PRO A 326 14.09 24.97 -18.55
C PRO A 326 13.40 23.83 -17.79
N THR A 327 14.11 22.72 -17.57
CA THR A 327 13.57 21.59 -16.80
C THR A 327 13.26 22.00 -15.36
N LEU A 328 14.15 22.75 -14.71
CA LEU A 328 13.94 23.24 -13.35
C LEU A 328 12.72 24.17 -13.28
N LEU A 329 12.55 25.07 -14.26
CA LEU A 329 11.38 25.94 -14.32
C LEU A 329 10.07 25.14 -14.46
N LEU A 330 10.05 24.11 -15.32
CA LEU A 330 8.91 23.19 -15.46
C LEU A 330 8.64 22.43 -14.16
N ALA A 331 9.69 21.94 -13.49
CA ALA A 331 9.60 21.23 -12.22
C ALA A 331 9.02 22.11 -11.10
N VAL A 332 9.48 23.37 -11.01
CA VAL A 332 8.96 24.36 -10.05
C VAL A 332 7.50 24.67 -10.35
N ALA A 333 7.15 24.94 -11.61
CA ALA A 333 5.76 25.21 -12.01
C ALA A 333 4.83 24.02 -11.69
N SER A 334 5.24 22.81 -12.07
CA SER A 334 4.54 21.55 -11.76
C SER A 334 4.32 21.39 -10.26
N TRP A 335 5.35 21.63 -9.44
CA TRP A 335 5.24 21.48 -7.99
C TRP A 335 4.17 22.40 -7.41
N HIS A 336 4.21 23.70 -7.75
CA HIS A 336 3.31 24.70 -7.16
C HIS A 336 1.88 24.64 -7.70
N ILE A 337 1.72 24.28 -8.98
CA ILE A 337 0.42 24.26 -9.66
C ILE A 337 -0.29 22.92 -9.48
N VAL A 338 0.46 21.81 -9.47
CA VAL A 338 -0.08 20.45 -9.59
C VAL A 338 0.19 19.65 -8.31
N GLU A 339 1.45 19.31 -8.03
CA GLU A 339 1.79 18.30 -7.01
C GLU A 339 1.43 18.77 -5.61
N LYS A 340 1.81 19.99 -5.23
CA LYS A 340 1.51 20.58 -3.92
C LYS A 340 0.00 20.67 -3.69
N ARG A 341 -0.80 20.95 -4.74
CA ARG A 341 -2.27 21.01 -4.64
C ARG A 341 -2.88 19.62 -4.53
N ALA A 342 -2.42 18.67 -5.32
CA ALA A 342 -2.89 17.28 -5.27
C ALA A 342 -2.59 16.64 -3.91
N LEU A 343 -1.41 16.87 -3.34
CA LEU A 343 -1.04 16.36 -2.01
C LEU A 343 -1.91 16.94 -0.88
N ARG A 344 -2.52 18.12 -1.05
CA ARG A 344 -3.48 18.69 -0.09
C ARG A 344 -4.84 17.98 -0.10
N LEU A 345 -5.13 17.19 -1.14
CA LEU A 345 -6.37 16.39 -1.24
C LEU A 345 -6.28 15.07 -0.46
N LYS A 346 -5.08 14.70 0.01
CA LYS A 346 -4.84 13.50 0.82
C LYS A 346 -5.85 13.37 1.97
N GLY A 347 -6.59 12.27 2.01
CA GLY A 347 -7.61 12.01 3.04
C GLY A 347 -8.90 12.82 2.89
N LYS A 348 -9.02 13.65 1.84
CA LYS A 348 -10.22 14.43 1.50
C LYS A 348 -10.94 13.93 0.25
N THR A 349 -10.32 13.05 -0.54
CA THR A 349 -10.85 12.57 -1.84
C THR A 349 -12.12 11.72 -1.73
N GLY A 350 -12.60 11.41 -0.52
CA GLY A 350 -13.83 10.64 -0.33
C GLY A 350 -13.72 9.18 -0.81
N PHE A 351 -12.53 8.71 -1.21
CA PHE A 351 -12.30 7.33 -1.63
C PHE A 351 -12.66 6.33 -0.52
N GLU A 352 -12.40 6.70 0.74
CA GLU A 352 -12.84 5.96 1.91
C GLU A 352 -14.37 5.86 2.00
N LYS A 353 -15.10 6.95 1.66
CA LYS A 353 -16.57 6.93 1.61
C LYS A 353 -17.09 6.08 0.45
N ILE A 354 -16.42 6.07 -0.71
CA ILE A 354 -16.79 5.24 -1.87
C ILE A 354 -16.54 3.77 -1.57
N ALA A 355 -15.36 3.45 -1.03
CA ALA A 355 -15.03 2.09 -0.59
C ALA A 355 -16.02 1.62 0.49
N GLN A 356 -16.28 2.42 1.54
CA GLN A 356 -17.29 2.12 2.57
C GLN A 356 -18.69 1.90 1.98
N ARG A 357 -19.11 2.70 1.00
CA ARG A 357 -20.41 2.53 0.31
C ARG A 357 -20.45 1.25 -0.54
N LEU A 358 -19.37 0.95 -1.27
CA LEU A 358 -19.24 -0.30 -2.02
C LEU A 358 -19.23 -1.51 -1.08
N PHE A 359 -18.60 -1.40 0.09
CA PHE A 359 -18.61 -2.43 1.13
C PHE A 359 -20.00 -2.64 1.74
N ALA A 360 -20.67 -1.57 2.17
CA ALA A 360 -22.06 -1.65 2.67
C ALA A 360 -22.99 -2.25 1.60
N SER A 361 -22.81 -1.87 0.33
CA SER A 361 -23.59 -2.42 -0.77
C SER A 361 -23.35 -3.91 -1.01
N ARG A 362 -22.12 -4.41 -0.77
CA ARG A 362 -21.81 -5.85 -0.89
C ARG A 362 -22.32 -6.64 0.30
N TRP A 363 -22.12 -6.15 1.53
CA TRP A 363 -22.64 -6.76 2.77
C TRP A 363 -24.14 -7.07 2.66
N GLU A 364 -24.92 -6.12 2.13
CA GLU A 364 -26.36 -6.25 1.94
C GLU A 364 -26.80 -7.10 0.75
N ARG A 365 -25.89 -7.43 -0.19
CA ARG A 365 -26.19 -8.14 -1.45
C ARG A 365 -25.64 -9.57 -1.52
N VAL A 366 -24.90 -10.03 -0.51
CA VAL A 366 -24.42 -11.43 -0.46
C VAL A 366 -25.62 -12.38 -0.29
N PRO A 367 -25.76 -13.43 -1.12
CA PRO A 367 -26.90 -14.36 -1.08
C PRO A 367 -26.88 -15.35 0.10
N ILE A 368 -26.12 -15.04 1.16
CA ILE A 368 -25.95 -15.88 2.35
C ILE A 368 -26.23 -15.01 3.58
N GLY A 369 -26.85 -15.58 4.62
CA GLY A 369 -27.11 -14.88 5.87
C GLY A 369 -25.80 -14.62 6.62
N ILE A 370 -25.65 -13.43 7.19
CA ILE A 370 -24.48 -13.05 7.98
C ILE A 370 -24.95 -12.34 9.24
N GLU A 371 -24.41 -12.76 10.38
CA GLU A 371 -24.60 -12.12 11.66
C GLU A 371 -23.26 -11.83 12.35
N GLN A 372 -23.22 -10.70 13.04
CA GLN A 372 -22.18 -10.34 13.99
C GLN A 372 -22.79 -10.41 15.38
N VAL A 373 -22.15 -11.15 16.29
CA VAL A 373 -22.68 -11.41 17.62
C VAL A 373 -21.61 -11.06 18.65
N ASN A 374 -21.98 -10.39 19.74
CA ASN A 374 -21.05 -10.18 20.85
C ASN A 374 -20.87 -11.48 21.67
N LEU A 375 -19.97 -11.47 22.65
CA LEU A 375 -19.76 -12.64 23.52
C LEU A 375 -20.95 -12.98 24.41
N SER A 376 -21.82 -12.02 24.72
CA SER A 376 -23.04 -12.28 25.50
C SER A 376 -24.15 -12.93 24.66
N GLY A 377 -24.00 -12.97 23.34
CA GLY A 377 -24.96 -13.57 22.40
C GLY A 377 -25.90 -12.58 21.71
N SER A 378 -25.79 -11.28 21.97
CA SER A 378 -26.62 -10.25 21.31
C SER A 378 -26.16 -10.02 19.87
N LEU A 379 -27.13 -9.90 18.96
CA LEU A 379 -26.88 -9.60 17.55
C LEU A 379 -26.48 -8.12 17.40
N LEU A 380 -25.24 -7.87 16.99
CA LEU A 380 -24.68 -6.54 16.77
C LEU A 380 -24.93 -6.01 15.36
N ASN A 381 -24.97 -6.91 14.38
CA ASN A 381 -25.19 -6.58 12.99
C ASN A 381 -25.74 -7.80 12.23
N VAL A 382 -26.63 -7.59 11.28
CA VAL A 382 -27.18 -8.63 10.40
C VAL A 382 -27.31 -8.07 8.99
N ASN A 383 -27.21 -8.93 7.96
CA ASN A 383 -27.43 -8.52 6.57
C ASN A 383 -28.86 -8.80 6.10
N ARG A 384 -29.26 -8.18 4.99
CA ARG A 384 -30.60 -8.35 4.40
C ARG A 384 -30.99 -9.81 4.14
N LYS A 385 -30.05 -10.67 3.71
CA LYS A 385 -30.37 -12.08 3.46
C LYS A 385 -30.76 -12.82 4.74
N LEU A 386 -30.11 -12.54 5.87
CA LEU A 386 -30.51 -13.13 7.15
C LEU A 386 -31.88 -12.63 7.61
N CYS A 387 -32.17 -11.34 7.41
CA CYS A 387 -33.50 -10.78 7.67
C CYS A 387 -34.59 -11.48 6.83
N GLN A 388 -34.32 -11.68 5.53
CA GLN A 388 -35.22 -12.42 4.62
C GLN A 388 -35.37 -13.89 5.02
N LEU A 389 -34.29 -14.53 5.45
CA LEU A 389 -34.30 -15.92 5.88
C LEU A 389 -35.18 -16.09 7.11
N LEU A 390 -35.04 -15.22 8.13
CA LEU A 390 -35.73 -15.34 9.42
C LEU A 390 -37.08 -14.60 9.49
N GLY A 391 -37.42 -13.78 8.50
CA GLY A 391 -38.68 -13.03 8.45
C GLY A 391 -38.76 -11.83 9.40
N TYR A 392 -37.67 -11.51 10.09
CA TYR A 392 -37.56 -10.35 10.96
C TYR A 392 -36.99 -9.15 10.22
N SER A 393 -37.41 -7.95 10.61
CA SER A 393 -36.71 -6.73 10.23
C SER A 393 -35.34 -6.66 10.91
N ARG A 394 -34.45 -5.86 10.34
CA ARG A 394 -33.11 -5.65 10.91
C ARG A 394 -33.19 -5.10 12.33
N ASP A 395 -34.08 -4.15 12.59
CA ASP A 395 -34.21 -3.50 13.90
C ASP A 395 -34.74 -4.45 14.98
N GLU A 396 -35.59 -5.42 14.61
CA GLU A 396 -36.02 -6.49 15.50
C GLU A 396 -34.84 -7.41 15.84
N LEU A 397 -34.11 -7.91 14.83
CA LEU A 397 -32.95 -8.80 15.06
C LEU A 397 -31.88 -8.15 15.92
N LEU A 398 -31.59 -6.86 15.76
CA LEU A 398 -30.59 -6.15 16.59
C LEU A 398 -30.99 -5.98 18.05
N GLN A 399 -32.25 -6.24 18.41
CA GLN A 399 -32.71 -6.28 19.79
C GLN A 399 -32.74 -7.70 20.36
N MET A 400 -32.44 -8.70 19.54
CA MET A 400 -32.46 -10.11 19.89
C MET A 400 -31.05 -10.66 20.16
N SER A 401 -31.05 -11.84 20.74
CA SER A 401 -29.90 -12.73 20.93
C SER A 401 -29.99 -13.88 19.92
N PHE A 402 -28.86 -14.52 19.61
CA PHE A 402 -28.88 -15.77 18.83
C PHE A 402 -29.77 -16.84 19.49
N ARG A 403 -29.95 -16.76 20.82
CA ARG A 403 -30.82 -17.65 21.60
C ARG A 403 -32.29 -17.50 21.23
N ASP A 404 -32.73 -16.31 20.87
CA ASP A 404 -34.14 -16.01 20.56
C ASP A 404 -34.53 -16.54 19.17
N ILE A 405 -33.52 -16.77 18.30
CA ILE A 405 -33.70 -17.27 16.93
C ILE A 405 -33.27 -18.74 16.78
N THR A 406 -32.86 -19.42 17.86
CA THR A 406 -32.39 -20.82 17.82
C THR A 406 -33.36 -21.72 18.58
N HIS A 407 -33.67 -22.90 18.05
CA HIS A 407 -34.53 -23.88 18.71
C HIS A 407 -33.95 -24.35 20.05
N ALA A 408 -34.81 -24.59 21.04
CA ALA A 408 -34.42 -24.87 22.44
C ALA A 408 -33.45 -26.05 22.58
N ASP A 409 -33.69 -27.18 21.90
CA ASP A 409 -32.80 -28.36 22.01
C ASP A 409 -31.40 -28.11 21.43
N ASP A 410 -31.26 -27.15 20.52
CA ASP A 410 -30.00 -26.87 19.83
C ASP A 410 -29.13 -25.87 20.63
N LEU A 411 -29.72 -25.15 21.60
CA LEU A 411 -29.04 -24.13 22.41
C LEU A 411 -27.91 -24.73 23.26
N VAL A 412 -28.16 -25.87 23.91
CA VAL A 412 -27.22 -26.48 24.87
C VAL A 412 -25.87 -26.77 24.22
N GLN A 413 -25.90 -27.31 22.99
CA GLN A 413 -24.67 -27.63 22.26
C GLN A 413 -23.98 -26.36 21.73
N GLU A 414 -24.74 -25.39 21.22
CA GLU A 414 -24.14 -24.14 20.76
C GLU A 414 -23.48 -23.37 21.92
N GLU A 415 -24.08 -23.36 23.11
CA GLU A 415 -23.47 -22.75 24.29
C GLU A 415 -22.18 -23.46 24.71
N LYS A 416 -22.11 -24.80 24.60
CA LYS A 416 -20.87 -25.57 24.83
C LYS A 416 -19.77 -25.18 23.84
N LEU A 417 -20.10 -25.03 22.55
CA LEU A 417 -19.16 -24.59 21.52
C LEU A 417 -18.72 -23.14 21.74
N LEU A 418 -19.65 -22.27 22.14
CA LEU A 418 -19.35 -20.87 22.48
C LEU A 418 -18.42 -20.77 23.68
N ALA A 419 -18.63 -21.58 24.72
CA ALA A 419 -17.73 -21.63 25.88
C ALA A 419 -16.31 -22.05 25.46
N GLN A 420 -16.16 -23.03 24.57
CA GLN A 420 -14.85 -23.43 24.02
C GLN A 420 -14.23 -22.34 23.14
N LEU A 421 -15.03 -21.62 22.37
CA LEU A 421 -14.59 -20.48 21.55
C LEU A 421 -14.10 -19.31 22.43
N VAL A 422 -14.85 -18.95 23.47
CA VAL A 422 -14.53 -17.84 24.40
C VAL A 422 -13.30 -18.16 25.24
N THR A 423 -13.17 -19.40 25.72
CA THR A 423 -12.00 -19.85 26.48
C THR A 423 -10.75 -20.05 25.61
N GLY A 424 -10.86 -19.87 24.29
CA GLY A 424 -9.75 -20.00 23.35
C GLY A 424 -9.34 -21.45 23.05
N LYS A 425 -10.12 -22.45 23.50
CA LYS A 425 -9.91 -23.87 23.18
C LYS A 425 -10.13 -24.16 21.70
N MET A 426 -10.91 -23.33 21.02
CA MET A 426 -11.09 -23.34 19.55
C MET A 426 -11.20 -21.91 19.01
N ARG A 427 -10.89 -21.71 17.73
CA ARG A 427 -10.97 -20.39 17.06
C ARG A 427 -12.23 -20.20 16.20
N SER A 428 -12.88 -21.30 15.86
CA SER A 428 -14.07 -21.35 15.01
C SER A 428 -14.80 -22.67 15.19
N TYR A 429 -16.12 -22.68 14.99
CA TYR A 429 -16.94 -23.89 14.96
C TYR A 429 -17.94 -23.86 13.80
N ALA A 430 -18.43 -25.03 13.41
CA ALA A 430 -19.57 -25.19 12.51
C ALA A 430 -20.63 -26.05 13.20
N ILE A 431 -21.90 -25.69 13.05
CA ILE A 431 -23.02 -26.40 13.65
C ILE A 431 -24.19 -26.42 12.67
N GLN A 432 -24.89 -27.55 12.59
CA GLN A 432 -26.18 -27.64 11.90
C GLN A 432 -27.30 -27.55 12.94
N LYS A 433 -28.16 -26.56 12.84
CA LYS A 433 -29.19 -26.28 13.85
C LYS A 433 -30.46 -25.75 13.20
N ARG A 434 -31.51 -25.59 14.01
CA ARG A 434 -32.81 -25.10 13.59
C ARG A 434 -32.96 -23.66 14.04
N TYR A 435 -33.12 -22.76 13.07
CA TYR A 435 -33.50 -21.38 13.33
C TYR A 435 -35.02 -21.21 13.37
N LEU A 436 -35.47 -20.32 14.23
CA LEU A 436 -36.87 -19.94 14.40
C LEU A 436 -37.16 -18.72 13.54
N HIS A 437 -38.05 -18.88 12.57
CA HIS A 437 -38.60 -17.78 11.82
C HIS A 437 -39.63 -17.00 12.65
N LYS A 438 -39.93 -15.75 12.25
CA LYS A 438 -40.92 -14.88 12.92
C LYS A 438 -42.34 -15.47 13.01
N ASP A 439 -42.73 -16.34 12.09
CA ASP A 439 -44.03 -17.03 12.10
C ASP A 439 -44.02 -18.36 12.86
N GLY A 440 -42.89 -18.74 13.45
CA GLY A 440 -42.71 -20.00 14.18
C GLY A 440 -42.23 -21.20 13.35
N ARG A 441 -42.07 -21.08 12.03
CA ARG A 441 -41.51 -22.19 11.23
C ARG A 441 -40.03 -22.42 11.53
N LEU A 442 -39.61 -23.68 11.46
CA LEU A 442 -38.21 -24.07 11.64
C LEU A 442 -37.47 -24.00 10.31
N ILE A 443 -36.28 -23.41 10.34
CA ILE A 443 -35.39 -23.28 9.19
C ILE A 443 -34.10 -24.05 9.50
N PRO A 444 -33.79 -25.12 8.75
CA PRO A 444 -32.58 -25.88 8.93
C PRO A 444 -31.40 -25.06 8.39
N VAL A 445 -30.44 -24.73 9.25
CA VAL A 445 -29.31 -23.89 8.89
C VAL A 445 -27.99 -24.53 9.29
N ARG A 446 -26.98 -24.27 8.47
CA ARG A 446 -25.57 -24.48 8.81
C ARG A 446 -24.99 -23.15 9.23
N VAL A 447 -24.58 -23.05 10.49
CA VAL A 447 -23.95 -21.87 11.04
C VAL A 447 -22.48 -22.15 11.24
N THR A 448 -21.64 -21.39 10.55
CA THR A 448 -20.19 -21.42 10.77
C THR A 448 -19.76 -20.12 11.41
N SER A 449 -19.13 -20.20 12.57
CA SER A 449 -18.84 -19.08 13.45
C SER A 449 -17.35 -19.00 13.76
N SER A 450 -16.78 -17.79 13.67
CA SER A 450 -15.36 -17.54 13.98
C SER A 450 -15.21 -16.37 14.94
N GLN A 451 -14.30 -16.53 15.90
CA GLN A 451 -13.96 -15.45 16.83
C GLN A 451 -13.06 -14.42 16.13
N VAL A 452 -13.34 -13.13 16.36
CA VAL A 452 -12.51 -12.02 15.88
C VAL A 452 -11.97 -11.27 17.09
N GLN A 453 -10.64 -11.23 17.23
CA GLN A 453 -9.95 -10.45 18.27
C GLN A 453 -9.42 -9.13 17.67
N LYS A 454 -9.73 -8.01 18.31
CA LYS A 454 -9.09 -6.71 18.01
C LYS A 454 -8.01 -6.39 19.05
N SER A 455 -6.87 -5.89 18.58
CA SER A 455 -5.76 -5.44 19.41
C SER A 455 -6.06 -4.15 20.18
N LYS A 456 -5.33 -3.97 21.30
CA LYS A 456 -5.27 -2.86 22.27
C LYS A 456 -6.50 -2.52 23.14
N ALA A 457 -7.74 -2.93 22.81
CA ALA A 457 -8.92 -2.59 23.64
C ALA A 457 -9.82 -3.77 24.05
N GLY A 458 -9.46 -5.02 23.75
CA GLY A 458 -10.09 -6.20 24.36
C GLY A 458 -11.52 -6.56 23.93
N VAL A 459 -12.16 -5.81 23.02
CA VAL A 459 -13.51 -6.15 22.55
C VAL A 459 -13.46 -7.38 21.64
N GLN A 460 -14.06 -8.47 22.11
CA GLN A 460 -14.22 -9.73 21.36
C GLN A 460 -15.66 -9.84 20.84
N TYR A 461 -15.79 -10.23 19.58
CA TYR A 461 -17.06 -10.58 18.96
C TYR A 461 -16.85 -11.76 18.01
N ARG A 462 -17.94 -12.38 17.57
CA ARG A 462 -17.93 -13.45 16.57
C ARG A 462 -18.66 -13.00 15.31
N ILE A 463 -18.22 -13.51 14.17
CA ILE A 463 -18.92 -13.39 12.89
C ILE A 463 -19.38 -14.78 12.50
N SER A 464 -20.65 -14.91 12.15
CA SER A 464 -21.25 -16.17 11.76
C SER A 464 -21.89 -16.07 10.37
N ILE A 465 -21.62 -17.06 9.54
CA ILE A 465 -22.24 -17.26 8.23
C ILE A 465 -23.34 -18.31 8.39
N VAL A 466 -24.51 -17.99 7.86
CA VAL A 466 -25.74 -18.78 7.98
C VAL A 466 -26.16 -19.20 6.57
N GLU A 467 -26.02 -20.49 6.28
CA GLU A 467 -26.47 -21.11 5.04
C GLU A 467 -27.74 -21.94 5.34
N GLU A 468 -28.79 -21.77 4.55
CA GLU A 468 -29.95 -22.66 4.58
C GLU A 468 -29.57 -24.01 3.97
N ILE A 469 -30.01 -25.11 4.60
CA ILE A 469 -29.67 -26.47 4.20
C ILE A 469 -30.80 -27.07 3.34
N ALA A 470 -30.44 -27.93 2.37
CA ALA A 470 -31.39 -28.62 1.49
C ALA A 470 -32.31 -29.60 2.25
N HIS A 471 -33.47 -29.91 1.66
CA HIS A 471 -34.55 -30.66 2.31
C HIS A 471 -34.15 -32.07 2.80
N ASP A 472 -33.31 -32.77 2.04
CA ASP A 472 -32.80 -34.11 2.35
C ASP A 472 -31.82 -34.13 3.54
N GLU A 473 -30.98 -33.10 3.66
CA GLU A 473 -30.13 -32.89 4.85
C GLU A 473 -30.96 -32.34 6.03
N ALA A 474 -32.00 -31.55 5.78
CA ALA A 474 -32.87 -30.97 6.79
C ALA A 474 -33.62 -32.04 7.60
N ASP A 475 -34.14 -33.07 6.96
CA ASP A 475 -34.85 -34.16 7.64
C ASP A 475 -33.94 -34.85 8.68
N ARG A 476 -32.64 -34.96 8.40
CA ARG A 476 -31.67 -35.50 9.37
C ARG A 476 -31.43 -34.55 10.54
N VAL A 477 -31.36 -33.24 10.27
CA VAL A 477 -31.23 -32.21 11.32
C VAL A 477 -32.47 -32.19 12.20
N PHE A 478 -33.66 -32.39 11.65
CA PHE A 478 -34.90 -32.46 12.40
C PHE A 478 -35.08 -33.79 13.15
N ALA A 479 -34.60 -34.90 12.60
CA ALA A 479 -34.70 -36.23 13.21
C ALA A 479 -33.66 -36.47 14.32
N THR A 480 -32.51 -35.79 14.27
CA THR A 480 -31.45 -35.95 15.27
C THR A 480 -31.65 -34.90 16.36
N ALA A 481 -31.89 -35.33 17.60
CA ALA A 481 -32.02 -34.42 18.77
C ALA A 481 -30.72 -33.64 19.09
N HIS A 482 -29.66 -33.83 18.28
CA HIS A 482 -28.35 -33.22 18.45
C HIS A 482 -27.78 -32.75 17.10
N PRO A 483 -27.32 -31.49 17.00
CA PRO A 483 -26.52 -30.98 15.89
C PRO A 483 -25.32 -31.87 15.49
N LEU A 484 -25.34 -32.35 14.26
CA LEU A 484 -24.22 -33.08 13.66
C LEU A 484 -23.11 -32.11 13.21
N LEU A 485 -21.90 -32.29 13.75
CA LEU A 485 -20.57 -32.17 13.11
C LEU A 485 -19.46 -32.03 14.17
N GLU A 486 -18.68 -33.10 14.40
CA GLU A 486 -17.54 -33.09 15.33
C GLU A 486 -16.14 -33.20 14.68
N SER A 487 -15.98 -33.19 13.34
CA SER A 487 -14.66 -33.55 12.78
C SER A 487 -14.25 -32.98 11.41
N ALA A 488 -14.52 -31.70 11.11
CA ALA A 488 -13.91 -31.05 9.93
C ALA A 488 -13.52 -29.58 10.19
N VAL A 489 -12.48 -29.37 10.98
CA VAL A 489 -12.02 -28.03 11.40
C VAL A 489 -11.11 -27.36 10.36
N GLU A 490 -10.53 -28.07 9.40
CA GLU A 490 -9.57 -27.47 8.45
C GLU A 490 -10.16 -26.83 7.17
N PRO A 491 -11.12 -27.42 6.43
CA PRO A 491 -11.59 -26.82 5.17
C PRO A 491 -12.39 -25.52 5.38
N THR A 492 -13.08 -25.42 6.52
CA THR A 492 -14.07 -24.38 6.82
C THR A 492 -13.43 -23.07 7.29
N GLN A 493 -12.27 -23.14 7.97
CA GLN A 493 -11.44 -21.97 8.21
C GLN A 493 -11.09 -21.28 6.90
N SER A 494 -10.73 -22.04 5.85
CA SER A 494 -10.40 -21.44 4.56
C SER A 494 -11.58 -20.72 3.90
N ARG A 495 -12.84 -21.14 4.10
CA ARG A 495 -14.02 -20.50 3.47
C ARG A 495 -14.42 -19.21 4.19
N ILE A 496 -14.55 -19.22 5.50
CA ILE A 496 -14.83 -18.00 6.27
C ILE A 496 -13.65 -17.03 6.15
N TRP A 497 -12.42 -17.50 6.29
CA TRP A 497 -11.26 -16.60 6.22
C TRP A 497 -11.08 -16.03 4.82
N ARG A 498 -11.31 -16.81 3.74
CA ARG A 498 -11.39 -16.27 2.36
C ARG A 498 -12.57 -15.29 2.19
N PHE A 499 -13.73 -15.56 2.78
CA PHE A 499 -14.89 -14.67 2.70
C PHE A 499 -14.65 -13.35 3.47
N ILE A 500 -14.17 -13.42 4.71
CA ILE A 500 -13.76 -12.29 5.53
C ILE A 500 -12.66 -11.49 4.80
N HIS A 501 -11.66 -12.13 4.19
CA HIS A 501 -10.64 -11.41 3.42
C HIS A 501 -11.15 -10.82 2.09
N ARG A 502 -12.10 -11.48 1.42
CA ARG A 502 -12.65 -11.06 0.12
C ARG A 502 -13.74 -9.98 0.25
N VAL A 503 -14.43 -9.94 1.40
CA VAL A 503 -15.55 -9.02 1.67
C VAL A 503 -15.20 -7.95 2.72
N MET A 504 -14.24 -8.20 3.62
CA MET A 504 -13.86 -7.31 4.73
C MET A 504 -12.34 -7.07 4.86
N PRO A 505 -11.70 -6.32 3.94
CA PRO A 505 -10.29 -5.99 4.08
C PRO A 505 -10.05 -4.86 5.11
N GLY A 506 -9.49 -5.23 6.27
CA GLY A 506 -8.55 -4.44 7.09
C GLY A 506 -9.00 -3.15 7.81
N HIS A 507 -10.20 -2.60 7.57
CA HIS A 507 -10.54 -1.21 7.95
C HIS A 507 -11.66 -1.02 8.98
N TRP A 508 -11.77 -1.90 9.97
CA TRP A 508 -12.81 -1.81 11.02
C TRP A 508 -12.41 -0.98 12.25
N ALA A 509 -11.48 -0.04 12.10
CA ALA A 509 -11.24 0.97 13.14
C ALA A 509 -12.34 2.04 13.16
N GLY A 510 -12.74 2.56 11.99
CA GLY A 510 -13.71 3.66 11.89
C GLY A 510 -15.18 3.23 12.06
N LEU A 511 -15.56 2.04 11.63
CA LEU A 511 -16.94 1.55 11.86
C LEU A 511 -17.17 1.16 13.32
N ASN A 512 -16.12 0.77 14.04
CA ASN A 512 -16.20 0.55 15.48
C ASN A 512 -16.49 1.84 16.23
N GLU A 513 -15.90 2.99 15.87
CA GLU A 513 -16.27 4.26 16.51
C GLU A 513 -17.70 4.67 16.20
N ALA A 514 -18.19 4.42 14.98
CA ALA A 514 -19.57 4.73 14.60
C ALA A 514 -20.58 3.80 15.31
N ILE A 515 -20.25 2.51 15.43
CA ILE A 515 -21.06 1.52 16.15
C ILE A 515 -20.95 1.72 17.67
N GLU A 516 -19.79 2.04 18.22
CA GLU A 516 -19.60 2.36 19.64
C GLU A 516 -20.32 3.67 20.01
N ARG A 517 -20.28 4.70 19.15
CA ARG A 517 -21.11 5.92 19.33
C ARG A 517 -22.60 5.59 19.27
N ALA A 518 -23.04 4.78 18.30
CA ALA A 518 -24.44 4.37 18.20
C ALA A 518 -24.90 3.47 19.37
N LEU A 519 -24.01 2.64 19.90
CA LEU A 519 -24.27 1.79 21.08
C LEU A 519 -24.23 2.60 22.39
N GLN A 520 -23.37 3.62 22.50
CA GLN A 520 -23.39 4.56 23.62
C GLN A 520 -24.62 5.48 23.57
N GLU A 521 -25.03 5.92 22.38
CA GLU A 521 -26.27 6.69 22.17
C GLU A 521 -27.53 5.84 22.42
N SER A 522 -27.53 4.55 22.07
CA SER A 522 -28.65 3.65 22.35
C SER A 522 -28.71 3.21 23.83
N ALA A 523 -27.56 3.00 24.47
CA ALA A 523 -27.48 2.71 25.91
C ALA A 523 -27.89 3.93 26.75
N SER A 524 -27.48 5.14 26.35
CA SER A 524 -27.90 6.39 27.01
C SER A 524 -29.40 6.68 26.78
N ARG A 525 -29.95 6.40 25.59
CA ARG A 525 -31.41 6.44 25.33
C ARG A 525 -32.20 5.41 26.15
N ARG A 526 -31.71 4.16 26.28
CA ARG A 526 -32.34 3.12 27.12
C ARG A 526 -32.28 3.48 28.61
N THR A 527 -31.19 4.10 29.07
CA THR A 527 -31.07 4.53 30.48
C THR A 527 -31.92 5.76 30.78
N ARG A 528 -32.06 6.69 29.84
CA ARG A 528 -32.98 7.85 29.95
C ARG A 528 -34.44 7.42 29.94
N ASN A 529 -34.82 6.52 29.04
CA ASN A 529 -36.20 6.01 29.00
C ASN A 529 -36.51 5.17 30.24
N ARG A 530 -35.61 4.31 30.72
CA ARG A 530 -35.84 3.54 31.96
C ARG A 530 -35.97 4.44 33.19
N LYS A 531 -35.19 5.52 33.31
CA LYS A 531 -35.38 6.52 34.38
C LYS A 531 -36.68 7.30 34.24
N ALA A 532 -37.11 7.64 33.03
CA ALA A 532 -38.39 8.30 32.79
C ALA A 532 -39.59 7.40 33.09
N THR A 533 -39.52 6.10 32.74
CA THR A 533 -40.57 5.11 33.03
C THR A 533 -40.64 4.77 34.51
N VAL A 534 -39.52 4.68 35.22
CA VAL A 534 -39.51 4.47 36.69
C VAL A 534 -40.06 5.69 37.42
N ARG A 535 -39.70 6.91 37.02
CA ARG A 535 -40.26 8.15 37.61
C ARG A 535 -41.77 8.30 37.35
N ALA A 536 -42.22 7.95 36.14
CA ALA A 536 -43.63 7.93 35.79
C ALA A 536 -44.41 6.84 36.54
N ALA A 537 -43.79 5.69 36.84
CA ALA A 537 -44.40 4.62 37.64
C ALA A 537 -44.48 4.99 39.14
N GLU A 538 -43.48 5.68 39.69
CA GLU A 538 -43.47 6.20 41.07
C GLU A 538 -44.48 7.35 41.28
N GLU A 539 -44.67 8.23 40.27
CA GLU A 539 -45.71 9.27 40.28
C GLU A 539 -47.13 8.69 40.12
N TYR A 540 -47.28 7.52 39.49
CA TYR A 540 -48.58 6.85 39.34
C TYR A 540 -48.97 6.06 40.60
N SER A 541 -48.01 5.47 41.32
CA SER A 541 -48.29 4.70 42.55
C SER A 541 -48.58 5.58 43.78
N THR A 542 -48.37 6.89 43.68
CA THR A 542 -48.65 7.86 44.76
C THR A 542 -49.98 8.61 44.59
N ARG A 543 -50.75 8.30 43.53
CA ARG A 543 -52.01 9.00 43.19
C ARG A 543 -53.26 8.12 43.10
N VAL A 544 -53.24 6.89 43.59
CA VAL A 544 -54.45 6.06 43.71
C VAL A 544 -54.63 5.68 45.19
N PRO A 545 -55.76 6.06 45.84
CA PRO A 545 -56.06 5.74 47.23
C PRO A 545 -56.14 4.23 47.52
#